data_AF-A0A520YAT7-F1
#
_entry.id   AF-A0A520YAT7-F1
#
_cell.length_a   1.000
_cell.length_b   1.000
_cell.length_c   1.000
_cell.angle_alpha   90.00
_cell.angle_beta   90.00
_cell.angle_gamma   90.00
#
_symmetry.space_group_name_H-M   'P 1'
#
loop_
_entity.id
_entity.type
_entity.pdbx_description
1 polymer ?
#
loop_
_entity_poly.entity_id
_entity_poly.type
_entity_poly.pdbx_seq_one_letter_code
_entity_poly.pdbx_strand_id
1 'polypeptide(L)' 'MTTETFPILPLRDIVVFPQRIVPLFVGRDKSVAALEAAMEVDKKLFLVAQLDPADDDPDRDA' A
#
# COMPACT_ATOMS: atom_id res chain seq x y z
N MET A 1 0.11 24.91 6.10
CA MET A 1 0.36 23.46 6.03
C MET A 1 -0.61 22.89 5.02
N THR A 2 -0.12 22.34 3.92
CA THR A 2 -0.95 21.64 2.93
C THR A 2 -0.95 20.15 3.27
N THR A 3 -2.13 19.55 3.30
CA THR A 3 -2.30 18.11 3.51
C THR A 3 -2.29 17.43 2.15
N GLU A 4 -1.47 16.40 1.99
CA GLU A 4 -1.42 15.58 0.78
C GLU A 4 -2.05 14.21 1.05
N THR A 5 -2.82 13.71 0.09
CA THR A 5 -3.48 12.41 0.17
C THR A 5 -2.78 11.45 -0.77
N PHE A 6 -2.44 10.26 -0.29
CA PHE A 6 -1.80 9.22 -1.09
C PHE A 6 -2.63 7.93 -1.05
N PRO A 7 -2.71 7.19 -2.17
CA PRO A 7 -3.20 5.82 -2.14
C PRO A 7 -2.30 4.96 -1.24
N ILE A 8 -2.92 4.06 -0.49
CA ILE A 8 -2.22 3.17 0.45
C ILE A 8 -2.11 1.77 -0.12
N LEU A 9 -1.01 1.08 0.17
CA LEU A 9 -0.83 -0.34 -0.14
C LEU A 9 -0.40 -1.08 1.13
N PRO A 10 -1.29 -1.91 1.70
CA PRO A 10 -0.93 -2.75 2.82
C PRO A 10 -0.01 -3.90 2.39
N LEU A 11 1.05 -4.12 3.16
CA LEU A 11 2.03 -5.18 2.98
C LEU A 11 1.90 -6.20 4.10
N ARG A 12 1.69 -7.45 3.71
CA ARG A 12 1.52 -8.58 4.64
C ARG A 12 2.83 -9.18 5.10
N ASP A 13 3.63 -9.63 4.14
CA ASP A 13 4.74 -10.56 4.39
C ASP A 13 6.08 -9.82 4.62
N ILE A 14 6.11 -8.50 4.40
CA ILE A 14 7.33 -7.70 4.40
C ILE A 14 7.11 -6.30 4.96
N VAL A 15 8.17 -5.75 5.54
CA VAL A 15 8.30 -4.31 5.81
C VAL A 15 9.35 -3.76 4.86
N VAL A 16 9.09 -2.62 4.22
CA VAL A 16 10.01 -1.95 3.28
C VAL A 16 10.64 -0.73 3.97
N PHE A 17 11.92 -0.49 3.72
CA PHE A 17 12.69 0.64 4.25
C PHE A 17 13.22 1.46 3.06
N PRO A 18 13.52 2.75 3.24
CA PRO A 18 14.07 3.60 2.19
C PRO A 18 15.27 2.96 1.47
N GLN A 19 15.46 3.32 0.19
CA GLN A 19 16.54 2.83 -0.70
C GLN A 19 16.48 1.33 -1.08
N ARG A 20 15.46 0.58 -0.67
CA ARG A 20 15.27 -0.81 -1.13
C ARG A 20 14.43 -0.87 -2.40
N ILE A 21 14.85 -1.73 -3.34
CA ILE A 21 14.07 -2.12 -4.52
C ILE A 21 13.49 -3.51 -4.24
N VAL A 22 12.17 -3.62 -4.15
CA VAL A 22 11.49 -4.88 -3.83
C VAL A 22 10.38 -5.10 -4.86
N PRO A 23 10.35 -6.25 -5.56
CA PRO A 23 9.22 -6.60 -6.40
C PRO A 23 8.00 -6.92 -5.52
N LEU A 24 6.85 -6.32 -5.83
CA LEU A 24 5.61 -6.54 -5.12
C LEU A 24 4.64 -7.35 -6.00
N PHE A 25 3.99 -8.33 -5.40
CA PHE A 25 2.87 -9.04 -6.01
C PHE A 25 1.57 -8.44 -5.50
N VAL A 26 0.78 -7.88 -6.42
CA VAL A 26 -0.50 -7.24 -6.10
C VAL A 26 -1.60 -8.05 -6.77
N GLY A 27 -2.49 -8.63 -5.97
CA GLY A 27 -3.56 -9.50 -6.49
C GLY A 27 -4.95 -9.24 -5.92
N ARG A 28 -5.08 -8.37 -4.90
CA ARG A 28 -6.36 -7.98 -4.31
C ARG A 28 -6.92 -6.78 -5.06
N ASP A 29 -8.20 -6.80 -5.40
CA ASP A 29 -8.85 -5.75 -6.20
C ASP A 29 -8.60 -4.33 -5.65
N LYS A 30 -8.74 -4.14 -4.32
CA LYS A 30 -8.47 -2.86 -3.65
C LYS A 30 -7.01 -2.41 -3.81
N SER A 31 -6.07 -3.35 -3.73
CA SER A 31 -4.64 -3.07 -3.88
C SER A 31 -4.27 -2.74 -5.33
N VAL A 32 -4.91 -3.40 -6.31
CA VAL A 32 -4.74 -3.09 -7.74
C VAL A 32 -5.26 -1.68 -8.02
N ALA A 33 -6.46 -1.34 -7.55
CA ALA A 33 -7.04 -0.01 -7.73
C ALA A 33 -6.17 1.10 -7.10
N ALA A 34 -5.60 0.86 -5.92
CA ALA A 34 -4.67 1.81 -5.29
C ALA A 34 -3.39 2.02 -6.11
N LEU A 35 -2.86 0.95 -6.72
CA LEU A 35 -1.70 1.03 -7.60
C LEU A 35 -2.02 1.80 -8.89
N GLU A 36 -3.16 1.52 -9.53
CA GLU A 36 -3.62 2.24 -10.73
C GLU A 36 -3.78 3.73 -10.43
N ALA A 37 -4.45 4.10 -9.32
CA ALA A 37 -4.58 5.49 -8.89
C ALA A 37 -3.22 6.17 -8.65
N ALA A 38 -2.24 5.46 -8.08
CA ALA A 38 -0.90 6.01 -7.91
C ALA A 38 -0.20 6.25 -9.25
N MET A 39 -0.39 5.35 -10.22
CA MET A 39 0.21 5.43 -11.56
C MET A 39 -0.32 6.62 -12.37
N GLU A 40 -1.55 7.05 -12.14
CA GLU A 40 -2.18 8.21 -12.81
C GLU A 40 -1.68 9.57 -12.31
N VAL A 41 -1.14 9.63 -11.09
CA VAL A 41 -0.70 10.89 -10.46
C VAL A 41 0.82 10.98 -10.48
N ASP A 42 1.48 10.79 -9.34
CA ASP A 42 2.91 11.04 -9.14
C ASP A 42 3.71 9.75 -8.93
N LYS A 43 3.08 8.59 -9.14
CA LYS A 43 3.64 7.24 -8.85
C LYS A 43 4.08 7.08 -7.39
N LYS A 44 3.50 7.90 -6.50
CA LYS A 44 3.71 7.85 -5.06
C LYS A 44 2.62 6.99 -4.43
N LEU A 45 3.04 6.03 -3.62
CA LEU A 45 2.19 5.10 -2.91
C LEU A 45 2.65 5.06 -1.45
N PHE A 46 1.71 5.05 -0.51
CA PHE A 46 2.04 4.95 0.90
C PHE A 46 1.96 3.50 1.35
N LEU A 47 3.12 2.91 1.66
CA LEU A 47 3.21 1.52 2.10
C LEU A 47 2.96 1.42 3.60
N VAL A 48 2.04 0.54 4.01
CA VAL A 48 1.76 0.27 5.43
C VAL A 48 1.96 -1.20 5.72
N ALA A 49 2.52 -1.53 6.88
CA ALA A 49 2.58 -2.91 7.34
C ALA A 49 1.22 -3.31 7.91
N GLN A 50 0.73 -4.50 7.56
CA GLN A 50 -0.43 -5.09 8.22
C GLN A 50 -0.05 -5.57 9.62
N LEU A 51 -0.97 -5.40 10.56
CA LEU A 51 -0.79 -5.91 11.92
C LEU A 51 -1.06 -7.42 11.97
N ASP A 52 -2.21 -7.85 11.45
CA ASP A 52 -2.57 -9.26 11.29
C ASP A 52 -2.41 -9.67 9.82
N PRO A 53 -1.48 -10.59 9.49
CA PRO A 53 -1.33 -11.09 8.14
C PRO A 53 -2.45 -12.04 7.70
N ALA A 54 -3.24 -12.59 8.62
CA ALA A 54 -4.39 -13.43 8.27
C ALA A 54 -5.61 -12.64 7.80
N ASP A 55 -5.58 -11.30 7.94
CA ASP A 55 -6.68 -10.45 7.53
C ASP A 55 -6.61 -10.07 6.03
N ASP A 56 -7.53 -10.66 5.27
CA ASP A 56 -7.72 -10.41 3.85
C ASP A 56 -8.50 -9.12 3.56
N ASP A 57 -8.95 -8.35 4.55
CA ASP A 57 -9.50 -7.00 4.37
C ASP A 57 -9.20 -6.07 5.56
N PRO A 58 -7.91 -5.74 5.80
CA PRO A 58 -7.55 -4.93 6.94
C PRO A 58 -8.13 -3.53 6.77
N ASP A 59 -8.91 -3.12 7.75
CA ASP A 59 -9.42 -1.77 7.86
C ASP A 59 -8.69 -1.02 8.98
N ARG A 60 -8.82 0.30 8.98
CA ARG A 60 -8.18 1.18 9.95
C ARG A 60 -8.61 0.91 11.40
N ASP A 61 -9.79 0.33 11.57
CA ASP A 61 -10.43 0.08 12.87
C ASP A 61 -10.48 -1.41 13.26
N ALA A 62 -9.82 -2.29 12.49
CA ALA A 62 -9.71 -3.72 12.77
C ALA A 62 -8.71 -4.04 13.89
#